data_AF-A0A8H6XFX7-F1
#
_entry.id   AF-A0A8H6XFX7-F1
#
_cell.length_a   1.000
_cell.length_b   1.000
_cell.length_c   1.000
_cell.angle_alpha   90.00
_cell.angle_beta   90.00
_cell.angle_gamma   90.00
#
_symmetry.space_group_name_H-M   'P 1'
#
loop_
_entity.id
_entity.type
_entity.pdbx_description
1 polymer ?
#
loop_
_entity_poly.entity_id
_entity_poly.type
_entity_poly.pdbx_seq_one_letter_code
_entity_poly.pdbx_strand_id
1 'polypeptide(L)'
;MLRTVSFGMVAGLLILRLHLSSSAVLQPASASHSANRSVAIATQEYRSSSGVHQTGANCAHRPPTTMAFPPKPGCPMCGIVSKAAMHVEPNSPRSPSFPAGSTEPEFLWRDDNFTAYREKANPVSSKGHIIVTFNLHVPSIYTLSSTDLPLLVNIRNLATRLLNNMIAPASPASTTASPSYRPNPNFRIGFITPPFWDGKIPVTDHLHAHAYIAPANLAGWFRGIAYGPAAWYAIDDLIAEIRESVSNNRIKSGHENRAHAPIDMVPGAGSRSGTADGIETSEPGLASAEGDLENGHATPTALSPRATPSPQNSIPSIRV
;
A
#
# COMPACT_ATOMS: atom_id res chain seq x y z
N MET A 1 5.41 72.08 1.77
CA MET A 1 6.38 70.97 1.68
C MET A 1 5.75 69.74 2.32
N LEU A 2 5.28 68.78 1.52
CA LEU A 2 5.27 67.34 1.80
C LEU A 2 4.76 66.69 0.51
N ARG A 3 5.63 65.97 -0.20
CA ARG A 3 5.32 65.29 -1.47
C ARG A 3 5.00 63.83 -1.16
N THR A 4 3.80 63.41 -1.56
CA THR A 4 3.38 62.01 -1.60
C THR A 4 3.97 61.36 -2.85
N VAL A 5 4.81 60.33 -2.67
CA VAL A 5 5.36 59.53 -3.78
C VAL A 5 4.43 58.35 -4.00
N SER A 6 3.81 58.29 -5.19
CA SER A 6 2.97 57.18 -5.62
C SER A 6 3.83 56.19 -6.44
N PHE A 7 3.94 54.94 -5.99
CA PHE A 7 4.57 53.86 -6.74
C PHE A 7 3.54 53.24 -7.69
N GLY A 8 3.68 53.53 -8.98
CA GLY A 8 2.94 52.84 -10.05
C GLY A 8 3.58 51.48 -10.33
N MET A 9 2.87 50.40 -10.04
CA MET A 9 3.24 49.04 -10.44
C MET A 9 2.58 48.75 -11.79
N VAL A 10 3.37 48.75 -12.86
CA VAL A 10 2.94 48.41 -14.22
C VAL A 10 2.82 46.90 -14.32
N ALA A 11 1.59 46.39 -14.41
CA ALA A 11 1.30 45.01 -14.75
C ALA A 11 1.53 44.79 -16.26
N GLY A 12 2.59 44.07 -16.62
CA GLY A 12 2.84 43.60 -17.97
C GLY A 12 1.90 42.44 -18.32
N LEU A 13 0.87 42.74 -19.10
CA LEU A 13 -0.07 41.77 -19.66
C LEU A 13 0.56 41.11 -20.91
N LEU A 14 1.16 39.94 -20.74
CA LEU A 14 1.68 39.12 -21.86
C LEU A 14 0.52 38.35 -22.50
N ILE A 15 -0.10 38.92 -23.54
CA ILE A 15 -1.10 38.23 -24.37
C ILE A 15 -0.36 37.33 -25.36
N LEU A 16 -0.25 36.03 -25.04
CA LEU A 16 0.19 35.01 -25.99
C LEU A 16 -1.02 34.55 -26.82
N ARG A 17 -1.18 35.12 -28.01
CA ARG A 17 -2.12 34.63 -29.03
C ARG A 17 -1.58 33.34 -29.64
N LEU A 18 -2.08 32.19 -29.21
CA LEU A 18 -1.92 30.93 -29.92
C LEU A 18 -3.09 30.76 -30.90
N HIS A 19 -2.77 30.75 -32.20
CA HIS A 19 -3.67 30.30 -33.25
C HIS A 19 -3.86 28.78 -33.12
N LEU A 20 -5.08 28.34 -32.80
CA LEU A 20 -5.50 26.96 -33.02
C LEU A 20 -6.05 26.86 -34.45
N SER A 21 -5.32 26.14 -35.29
CA SER A 21 -5.84 25.57 -36.54
C SER A 21 -6.50 24.22 -36.22
N SER A 22 -7.66 24.02 -36.85
CA SER A 22 -8.57 22.88 -36.70
C SER A 22 -8.02 21.55 -37.22
N SER A 23 -8.58 20.49 -36.62
CA SER A 23 -8.89 19.18 -37.20
C SER A 23 -7.76 18.18 -37.45
N ALA A 24 -7.64 17.21 -36.53
CA ALA A 24 -7.52 15.80 -36.88
C ALA A 24 -8.07 14.94 -35.73
N VAL A 25 -9.15 14.20 -36.00
CA VAL A 25 -9.62 13.10 -35.15
C VAL A 25 -8.64 11.94 -35.34
N LEU A 26 -7.85 11.65 -34.31
CA LEU A 26 -7.03 10.46 -34.22
C LEU A 26 -7.42 9.71 -32.95
N GLN A 27 -7.91 8.49 -33.13
CA GLN A 27 -8.14 7.52 -32.06
C GLN A 27 -6.81 7.27 -31.32
N PRO A 28 -6.78 7.24 -29.98
CA PRO A 28 -5.57 6.90 -29.27
C PRO A 28 -5.36 5.38 -29.31
N ALA A 29 -4.27 4.97 -29.97
CA ALA A 29 -3.67 3.66 -29.78
C ALA A 29 -3.22 3.52 -28.32
N SER A 30 -3.60 2.40 -27.71
CA SER A 30 -3.15 1.97 -26.38
C SER A 30 -1.65 1.66 -26.40
N ALA A 31 -0.83 2.66 -26.08
CA ALA A 31 0.61 2.48 -25.90
C ALA A 31 0.89 2.01 -24.47
N SER A 32 1.11 0.71 -24.30
CA SER A 32 1.74 0.13 -23.11
C SER A 32 3.23 0.49 -23.10
N HIS A 33 3.61 1.57 -22.41
CA HIS A 33 5.00 1.90 -22.15
C HIS A 33 5.43 1.26 -20.82
N SER A 34 6.03 0.08 -20.91
CA SER A 34 6.82 -0.52 -19.84
C SER A 34 8.21 0.11 -19.86
N ALA A 35 8.41 1.18 -19.07
CA ALA A 35 9.73 1.73 -18.83
C ALA A 35 10.40 0.89 -17.72
N ASN A 36 11.30 -0.02 -18.12
CA ASN A 36 12.24 -0.67 -17.22
C ASN A 36 13.10 0.41 -16.55
N ARG A 37 12.80 0.74 -15.29
CA ARG A 37 13.64 1.59 -14.47
C ARG A 37 14.13 0.78 -13.28
N SER A 38 15.31 0.18 -13.44
CA SER A 38 16.07 -0.37 -12.32
C SER A 38 16.49 0.80 -11.44
N VAL A 39 15.74 1.03 -10.37
CA VAL A 39 16.16 1.92 -9.28
C VAL A 39 17.11 1.11 -8.41
N ALA A 40 18.37 1.52 -8.35
CA ALA A 40 19.33 0.97 -7.41
C ALA A 40 18.86 1.32 -5.99
N ILE A 41 18.36 0.31 -5.27
CA ILE A 41 18.07 0.41 -3.84
C ILE A 41 19.42 0.51 -3.13
N ALA A 42 19.68 1.66 -2.52
CA ALA A 42 20.80 1.84 -1.62
C ALA A 42 20.54 1.01 -0.35
N THR A 43 21.12 -0.19 -0.28
CA THR A 43 21.26 -0.94 0.96
C THR A 43 22.12 -0.13 1.92
N GLN A 44 21.47 0.52 2.90
CA GLN A 44 22.15 1.17 4.00
C GLN A 44 22.63 0.07 4.96
N GLU A 45 23.89 -0.36 4.81
CA GLU A 45 24.55 -1.30 5.72
C GLU A 45 24.59 -0.72 7.14
N TYR A 46 23.73 -1.24 8.01
CA TYR A 46 23.82 -1.00 9.46
C TYR A 46 24.92 -1.90 10.02
N ARG A 47 26.16 -1.38 10.09
CA ARG A 47 27.27 -2.03 10.81
C ARG A 47 26.98 -2.03 12.32
N SER A 48 26.37 -3.10 12.81
CA SER A 48 26.39 -3.44 14.24
C SER A 48 27.78 -3.91 14.64
N SER A 49 28.41 -3.16 15.53
CA SER A 49 29.71 -3.46 16.11
C SER A 49 29.59 -4.63 17.09
N SER A 50 30.33 -5.70 16.81
CA SER A 50 30.43 -6.91 17.63
C SER A 50 31.22 -6.63 18.91
N GLY A 51 30.68 -7.02 20.07
CA GLY A 51 31.39 -6.92 21.34
C GLY A 51 30.83 -7.81 22.45
N VAL A 52 31.61 -8.84 22.78
CA VAL A 52 31.75 -9.51 24.09
C VAL A 52 30.76 -10.63 24.46
N HIS A 53 31.31 -11.84 24.50
CA HIS A 53 30.79 -13.02 25.18
C HIS A 53 30.64 -12.77 26.70
N GLN A 54 29.43 -12.96 27.23
CA GLN A 54 29.19 -13.24 28.64
C GLN A 54 28.24 -14.43 28.78
N THR A 55 28.77 -15.53 29.31
CA THR A 55 28.01 -16.70 29.74
C THR A 55 27.48 -16.45 31.15
N GLY A 56 26.18 -16.17 31.27
CA GLY A 56 25.50 -16.03 32.54
C GLY A 56 24.02 -16.39 32.39
N ALA A 57 23.64 -17.56 32.90
CA ALA A 57 22.27 -18.03 32.94
C ALA A 57 21.45 -17.18 33.94
N ASN A 58 20.76 -16.15 33.42
CA ASN A 58 19.74 -15.42 34.15
C ASN A 58 18.40 -15.64 33.45
N CYS A 59 17.39 -16.08 34.21
CA CYS A 59 16.01 -16.16 33.78
C CYS A 59 15.55 -14.80 33.25
N ALA A 60 15.52 -14.68 31.92
CA ALA A 60 15.31 -13.44 31.20
C ALA A 60 13.87 -12.93 31.41
N HIS A 61 13.74 -11.83 32.15
CA HIS A 61 12.67 -10.88 31.87
C HIS A 61 12.86 -10.37 30.45
N ARG A 62 12.02 -10.85 29.53
CA ARG A 62 11.98 -10.37 28.15
C ARG A 62 11.65 -8.87 28.22
N PRO A 63 12.48 -7.97 27.67
CA PRO A 63 12.15 -6.56 27.63
C PRO A 63 10.81 -6.39 26.88
N PRO A 64 9.95 -5.45 27.31
CA PRO A 64 8.69 -5.18 26.64
C PRO A 64 8.96 -4.92 25.15
N THR A 65 8.29 -5.67 24.30
CA THR A 65 8.36 -5.53 22.85
C THR A 65 7.88 -4.14 22.47
N THR A 66 8.83 -3.25 22.16
CA THR A 66 8.53 -1.92 21.63
C THR A 66 7.87 -2.11 20.28
N MET A 67 6.59 -1.73 20.14
CA MET A 67 5.91 -1.68 18.85
C MET A 67 6.75 -0.81 17.90
N ALA A 68 7.14 -1.34 16.74
CA ALA A 68 8.07 -0.67 15.83
C ALA A 68 7.52 0.65 15.24
N PHE A 69 6.20 0.89 15.36
CA PHE A 69 5.51 2.03 14.74
C PHE A 69 4.39 2.59 15.65
N PRO A 70 4.73 3.15 16.83
CA PRO A 70 3.73 3.73 17.72
C PRO A 70 3.09 4.97 17.08
N PRO A 71 1.82 5.29 17.41
CA PRO A 71 1.21 6.54 16.96
C PRO A 71 2.09 7.74 17.31
N LYS A 72 2.39 8.58 16.33
CA LYS A 72 3.24 9.76 16.52
C LYS A 72 2.41 10.96 16.99
N PRO A 73 2.68 11.56 18.17
CA PRO A 73 2.02 12.78 18.60
C PRO A 73 2.19 13.89 17.56
N GLY A 74 1.08 14.55 17.20
CA GLY A 74 1.08 15.62 16.20
C GLY A 74 1.02 15.16 14.74
N CYS A 75 1.06 13.85 14.46
CA CYS A 75 0.80 13.34 13.11
C CYS A 75 -0.71 13.45 12.79
N PRO A 76 -1.11 14.17 11.72
CA PRO A 76 -2.53 14.34 11.37
C PRO A 76 -3.25 13.01 11.13
N MET A 77 -2.60 12.05 10.48
CA MET A 77 -3.19 10.74 10.17
C MET A 77 -3.34 9.86 11.42
N CYS A 78 -2.38 9.87 12.34
CA CYS A 78 -2.54 9.26 13.66
C CYS A 78 -3.72 9.86 14.44
N GLY A 79 -3.93 11.18 14.33
CA GLY A 79 -5.09 11.87 14.90
C GLY A 79 -6.41 11.39 14.30
N ILE A 80 -6.48 11.22 12.97
CA ILE A 80 -7.66 10.68 12.29
C ILE A 80 -7.92 9.23 12.72
N VAL A 81 -6.90 8.38 12.77
CA VAL A 81 -7.00 7.00 13.24
C VAL A 81 -7.49 6.95 14.69
N SER A 82 -7.00 7.83 15.55
CA SER A 82 -7.43 7.91 16.96
C SER A 82 -8.89 8.35 17.08
N LYS A 83 -9.32 9.36 16.30
CA LYS A 83 -10.72 9.78 16.25
C LYS A 83 -11.63 8.66 15.75
N ALA A 84 -11.24 7.96 14.69
CA ALA A 84 -11.97 6.81 14.19
C ALA A 84 -12.18 5.74 15.27
N ALA A 85 -11.17 5.52 16.12
CA ALA A 85 -11.23 4.55 17.21
C ALA A 85 -12.32 4.84 18.23
N MET A 86 -12.61 6.12 18.45
CA MET A 86 -13.61 6.56 19.42
C MET A 86 -15.03 6.48 18.86
N HIS A 87 -15.19 6.49 17.53
CA HIS A 87 -16.50 6.62 16.88
C HIS A 87 -16.95 5.40 16.09
N VAL A 88 -16.03 4.50 15.74
CA VAL A 88 -16.31 3.34 14.89
C VAL A 88 -15.77 2.10 15.56
N GLU A 89 -16.66 1.16 15.90
CA GLU A 89 -16.22 -0.15 16.35
C GLU A 89 -15.51 -0.90 15.22
N PRO A 90 -14.43 -1.65 15.52
CA PRO A 90 -13.74 -2.46 14.53
C PRO A 90 -14.71 -3.38 13.76
N ASN A 91 -14.52 -3.47 12.44
CA ASN A 91 -15.29 -4.32 11.53
C ASN A 91 -16.80 -4.01 11.42
N SER A 92 -17.28 -2.89 11.96
CA SER A 92 -18.70 -2.52 11.87
C SER A 92 -19.02 -1.76 10.56
N PRO A 93 -19.94 -2.27 9.73
CA PRO A 93 -20.41 -1.58 8.53
C PRO A 93 -21.45 -0.52 8.91
N ARG A 94 -21.04 0.55 9.59
CA ARG A 94 -21.95 1.65 9.94
C ARG A 94 -21.45 2.97 9.38
N SER A 95 -22.29 3.61 8.58
CA SER A 95 -22.13 5.01 8.19
C SER A 95 -22.49 5.87 9.40
N PRO A 96 -21.56 6.68 9.96
CA PRO A 96 -21.97 7.73 10.86
C PRO A 96 -22.86 8.70 10.06
N SER A 97 -24.04 9.05 10.57
CA SER A 97 -24.87 10.08 9.94
C SER A 97 -24.23 11.44 10.21
N PHE A 98 -23.53 12.00 9.21
CA PHE A 98 -22.96 13.33 9.34
C PHE A 98 -24.01 14.39 8.92
N PRO A 99 -24.09 15.53 9.64
CA PRO A 99 -24.90 16.64 9.20
C PRO A 99 -24.45 17.12 7.81
N ALA A 100 -25.41 17.49 6.97
CA ALA A 100 -25.14 18.02 5.64
C ALA A 100 -24.22 19.25 5.74
N GLY A 101 -23.11 19.24 4.99
CA GLY A 101 -22.11 20.32 5.02
C GLY A 101 -20.94 20.11 5.98
N SER A 102 -20.89 19.00 6.75
CA SER A 102 -19.69 18.68 7.53
C SER A 102 -18.50 18.42 6.61
N THR A 103 -17.37 19.08 6.93
CA THR A 103 -16.06 18.83 6.31
C THR A 103 -15.29 17.72 7.01
N GLU A 104 -15.87 17.11 8.05
CA GLU A 104 -15.23 16.01 8.77
C GLU A 104 -15.10 14.77 7.89
N PRO A 105 -14.02 13.98 8.08
CA PRO A 105 -13.84 12.70 7.43
C PRO A 105 -15.03 11.77 7.70
N GLU A 106 -15.65 11.27 6.63
CA GLU A 106 -16.69 10.25 6.75
C GLU A 106 -16.03 8.87 6.79
N PHE A 107 -15.94 8.28 7.97
CA PHE A 107 -15.37 6.93 8.14
C PHE A 107 -16.24 5.88 7.46
N LEU A 108 -15.60 5.07 6.62
CA LEU A 108 -16.25 4.01 5.83
C LEU A 108 -15.89 2.61 6.35
N TRP A 109 -14.69 2.47 6.91
CA TRP A 109 -14.17 1.21 7.40
C TRP A 109 -13.11 1.43 8.47
N ARG A 110 -13.05 0.52 9.43
CA ARG A 110 -12.00 0.42 10.42
C ARG A 110 -11.79 -1.04 10.79
N ASP A 111 -10.56 -1.49 10.78
CA ASP A 111 -10.11 -2.75 11.39
C ASP A 111 -8.83 -2.50 12.20
N ASP A 112 -8.10 -3.54 12.55
CA ASP A 112 -6.86 -3.44 13.33
C ASP A 112 -5.71 -2.79 12.55
N ASN A 113 -5.68 -2.98 11.23
CA ASN A 113 -4.60 -2.54 10.35
C ASN A 113 -4.89 -1.21 9.66
N PHE A 114 -6.16 -0.94 9.33
CA PHE A 114 -6.55 0.15 8.46
C PHE A 114 -7.73 0.94 8.98
N THR A 115 -7.69 2.25 8.71
CA THR A 115 -8.83 3.14 8.77
C THR A 115 -9.06 3.72 7.37
N ALA A 116 -10.27 3.58 6.83
CA ALA A 116 -10.65 4.17 5.56
C ALA A 116 -11.77 5.19 5.73
N TYR A 117 -11.63 6.33 5.07
CA TYR A 117 -12.63 7.40 5.09
C TYR A 117 -12.78 8.06 3.72
N ARG A 118 -13.93 8.68 3.49
CA ARG A 118 -14.21 9.49 2.31
C ARG A 118 -13.63 10.89 2.47
N GLU A 119 -12.86 11.33 1.49
CA GLU A 119 -12.32 12.70 1.44
C GLU A 119 -13.43 13.66 0.96
N LYS A 120 -13.88 14.55 1.85
CA LYS A 120 -14.95 15.53 1.58
C LYS A 120 -14.43 16.95 1.39
N ALA A 121 -13.32 17.30 2.00
CA ALA A 121 -12.82 18.67 1.99
C ALA A 121 -12.10 18.99 0.68
N ASN A 122 -11.31 18.05 0.16
CA ASN A 122 -10.50 18.26 -1.05
C ASN A 122 -10.48 17.01 -1.97
N PRO A 123 -11.65 16.48 -2.39
CA PRO A 123 -11.70 15.31 -3.25
C PRO A 123 -11.01 15.58 -4.60
N VAL A 124 -10.33 14.59 -5.16
CA VAL A 124 -9.76 14.69 -6.51
C VAL A 124 -10.71 14.27 -7.63
N SER A 125 -11.78 13.57 -7.29
CA SER A 125 -12.80 13.10 -8.23
C SER A 125 -14.19 13.45 -7.76
N SER A 126 -15.04 13.92 -8.68
CA SER A 126 -16.46 14.16 -8.41
C SER A 126 -17.27 12.87 -8.23
N LYS A 127 -16.71 11.71 -8.59
CA LYS A 127 -17.38 10.40 -8.48
C LYS A 127 -17.09 9.70 -7.15
N GLY A 128 -15.96 10.01 -6.52
CA GLY A 128 -15.57 9.43 -5.24
C GLY A 128 -14.06 9.44 -5.05
N HIS A 129 -13.64 9.75 -3.83
CA HIS A 129 -12.25 9.74 -3.38
C HIS A 129 -12.24 9.31 -1.92
N ILE A 130 -11.50 8.24 -1.64
CA ILE A 130 -11.26 7.71 -0.30
C ILE A 130 -9.77 7.71 0.02
N ILE A 131 -9.47 7.76 1.30
CA ILE A 131 -8.14 7.59 1.84
C ILE A 131 -8.15 6.32 2.70
N VAL A 132 -7.18 5.43 2.49
CA VAL A 132 -6.95 4.24 3.32
C VAL A 132 -5.64 4.44 4.06
N THR A 133 -5.69 4.49 5.37
CA THR A 133 -4.56 4.84 6.24
C THR A 133 -4.17 3.64 7.07
N PHE A 134 -2.88 3.39 7.23
CA PHE A 134 -2.38 2.43 8.22
C PHE A 134 -2.68 2.95 9.63
N ASN A 135 -3.19 2.10 10.51
CA ASN A 135 -3.39 2.47 11.91
C ASN A 135 -2.05 2.64 12.64
N LEU A 136 -1.04 1.91 12.20
CA LEU A 136 0.36 2.11 12.57
C LEU A 136 0.97 3.29 11.81
N HIS A 137 1.92 3.97 12.45
CA HIS A 137 2.65 5.09 11.85
C HIS A 137 3.75 4.59 10.90
N VAL A 138 3.36 4.16 9.70
CA VAL A 138 4.31 3.73 8.65
C VAL A 138 4.77 4.98 7.90
N PRO A 139 6.05 5.36 7.84
CA PRO A 139 6.44 6.67 7.33
C PRO A 139 6.39 6.78 5.80
N SER A 140 6.68 5.71 5.05
CA SER A 140 6.73 5.74 3.58
C SER A 140 6.54 4.36 2.94
N ILE A 141 6.41 4.30 1.61
CA ILE A 141 6.41 3.01 0.90
C ILE A 141 7.73 2.24 1.03
N TYR A 142 8.84 2.94 1.33
CA TYR A 142 10.17 2.34 1.43
C TYR A 142 10.40 1.56 2.71
N THR A 143 9.48 1.64 3.66
CA THR A 143 9.49 0.78 4.87
C THR A 143 8.70 -0.51 4.70
N LEU A 144 8.02 -0.68 3.56
CA LEU A 144 7.29 -1.91 3.26
C LEU A 144 8.26 -2.96 2.74
N SER A 145 8.10 -4.19 3.22
CA SER A 145 8.87 -5.34 2.77
C SER A 145 7.96 -6.42 2.15
N SER A 146 8.54 -7.56 1.79
CA SER A 146 7.79 -8.70 1.26
C SER A 146 6.74 -9.22 2.23
N THR A 147 7.01 -9.22 3.54
CA THR A 147 6.03 -9.66 4.53
C THR A 147 4.78 -8.78 4.60
N ASP A 148 4.82 -7.57 4.02
CA ASP A 148 3.69 -6.65 3.98
C ASP A 148 2.83 -6.80 2.72
N LEU A 149 3.16 -7.73 1.81
CA LEU A 149 2.36 -8.01 0.62
C LEU A 149 0.88 -8.31 0.93
N PRO A 150 0.53 -9.12 1.96
CA PRO A 150 -0.87 -9.33 2.33
C PRO A 150 -1.58 -8.02 2.72
N LEU A 151 -0.88 -7.09 3.40
CA LEU A 151 -1.43 -5.78 3.76
C LEU A 151 -1.74 -4.94 2.52
N LEU A 152 -0.81 -4.89 1.56
CA LEU A 152 -1.03 -4.17 0.29
C LEU A 152 -2.19 -4.74 -0.52
N VAL A 153 -2.28 -6.07 -0.63
CA VAL A 153 -3.41 -6.74 -1.29
C VAL A 153 -4.73 -6.43 -0.57
N ASN A 154 -4.72 -6.37 0.76
CA ASN A 154 -5.89 -5.99 1.55
C ASN A 154 -6.32 -4.55 1.28
N ILE A 155 -5.39 -3.58 1.21
CA ILE A 155 -5.69 -2.19 0.82
C ILE A 155 -6.37 -2.15 -0.55
N ARG A 156 -5.79 -2.84 -1.54
CA ARG A 156 -6.35 -2.90 -2.91
C ARG A 156 -7.78 -3.42 -2.93
N ASN A 157 -8.01 -4.53 -2.23
CA ASN A 157 -9.32 -5.17 -2.15
C ASN A 157 -10.34 -4.30 -1.40
N LEU A 158 -9.92 -3.73 -0.26
CA LEU A 158 -10.73 -2.83 0.55
C LEU A 158 -11.15 -1.59 -0.26
N ALA A 159 -10.18 -0.91 -0.88
CA ALA A 159 -10.43 0.27 -1.69
C ALA A 159 -11.38 -0.04 -2.85
N THR A 160 -11.14 -1.12 -3.59
CA THR A 160 -12.01 -1.56 -4.70
C THR A 160 -13.44 -1.79 -4.24
N ARG A 161 -13.64 -2.49 -3.10
CA ARG A 161 -14.95 -2.72 -2.50
C ARG A 161 -15.65 -1.41 -2.14
N LEU A 162 -14.93 -0.51 -1.45
CA LEU A 162 -15.48 0.77 -1.01
C LEU A 162 -15.84 1.68 -2.20
N LEU A 163 -15.02 1.72 -3.25
CA LEU A 163 -15.31 2.49 -4.47
C LEU A 163 -16.51 1.92 -5.25
N ASN A 164 -16.63 0.58 -5.34
CA ASN A 164 -17.80 -0.05 -5.96
C ASN A 164 -19.11 0.34 -5.25
N ASN A 165 -19.09 0.39 -3.92
CA ASN A 165 -20.24 0.82 -3.12
C ASN A 165 -20.65 2.28 -3.37
N MET A 166 -19.77 3.12 -3.92
CA MET A 166 -20.09 4.52 -4.29
C MET A 166 -20.69 4.66 -5.68
N ILE A 167 -20.45 3.70 -6.58
CA ILE A 167 -20.97 3.74 -7.96
C ILE A 167 -22.37 3.15 -8.04
N ALA A 168 -22.66 2.12 -7.24
CA ALA A 168 -23.95 1.47 -7.29
C ALA A 168 -25.06 2.48 -6.89
N PRO A 169 -26.00 2.83 -7.78
CA PRO A 169 -27.25 3.42 -7.33
C PRO A 169 -27.90 2.41 -6.38
N ALA A 170 -28.56 2.89 -5.33
CA ALA A 170 -29.17 2.09 -4.26
C ALA A 170 -30.37 1.25 -4.72
N SER A 171 -30.24 0.52 -5.83
CA SER A 171 -31.21 -0.47 -6.29
C SER A 171 -31.11 -1.68 -5.35
N PRO A 172 -32.19 -2.02 -4.64
CA PRO A 172 -32.16 -3.07 -3.64
C PRO A 172 -32.04 -4.45 -4.30
N ALA A 173 -31.09 -5.22 -3.80
CA ALA A 173 -31.06 -6.69 -3.75
C ALA A 173 -31.08 -7.47 -5.08
N SER A 174 -29.89 -7.78 -5.59
CA SER A 174 -29.59 -9.10 -6.15
C SER A 174 -28.49 -9.74 -5.31
N THR A 175 -28.91 -10.42 -4.25
CA THR A 175 -28.05 -11.28 -3.42
C THR A 175 -27.53 -12.46 -4.25
N THR A 176 -26.29 -12.90 -3.97
CA THR A 176 -25.63 -14.14 -4.46
C THR A 176 -24.67 -14.03 -5.67
N ALA A 177 -23.97 -12.92 -5.85
CA ALA A 177 -22.71 -12.94 -6.59
C ALA A 177 -21.55 -12.87 -5.58
N SER A 178 -20.77 -13.94 -5.47
CA SER A 178 -19.46 -13.92 -4.82
C SER A 178 -18.68 -12.72 -5.38
N PRO A 179 -17.97 -11.94 -4.55
CA PRO A 179 -17.29 -10.73 -4.98
C PRO A 179 -16.15 -11.11 -5.93
N SER A 180 -16.46 -11.28 -7.22
CA SER A 180 -15.44 -11.45 -8.24
C SER A 180 -14.69 -10.13 -8.31
N TYR A 181 -13.43 -10.12 -7.90
CA TYR A 181 -12.51 -9.02 -8.09
C TYR A 181 -12.34 -8.80 -9.59
N ARG A 182 -13.21 -7.99 -10.19
CA ARG A 182 -13.02 -7.48 -11.54
C ARG A 182 -12.39 -6.10 -11.37
N PRO A 183 -11.11 -5.92 -11.75
CA PRO A 183 -10.48 -4.62 -11.70
C PRO A 183 -11.29 -3.67 -12.58
N ASN A 184 -11.88 -2.64 -11.95
CA ASN A 184 -12.55 -1.59 -12.69
C ASN A 184 -11.46 -0.67 -13.22
N PRO A 185 -11.29 -0.51 -14.54
CA PRO A 185 -10.22 0.31 -15.11
C PRO A 185 -10.35 1.80 -14.73
N ASN A 186 -11.50 2.21 -14.20
CA ASN A 186 -11.71 3.56 -13.69
C ASN A 186 -11.19 3.74 -12.27
N PHE A 187 -10.84 2.68 -11.53
CA PHE A 187 -10.30 2.83 -10.19
C PHE A 187 -8.82 3.12 -10.26
N ARG A 188 -8.41 4.14 -9.51
CA ARG A 188 -7.01 4.51 -9.33
C ARG A 188 -6.71 4.35 -7.86
N ILE A 189 -5.86 3.39 -7.52
CA ILE A 189 -5.45 3.09 -6.15
C ILE A 189 -3.92 3.14 -6.11
N GLY A 190 -3.37 3.88 -5.18
CA GLY A 190 -1.92 4.09 -5.12
C GLY A 190 -1.50 5.06 -4.03
N PHE A 191 -0.21 5.36 -4.04
CA PHE A 191 0.44 6.23 -3.06
C PHE A 191 1.03 7.44 -3.78
N ILE A 192 1.11 8.57 -3.09
CA ILE A 192 1.87 9.73 -3.55
C ILE A 192 3.24 9.64 -2.90
N THR A 193 4.30 9.59 -3.70
CA THR A 193 5.66 9.41 -3.19
C THR A 193 6.43 10.74 -3.13
N PRO A 194 7.31 10.92 -2.12
CA PRO A 194 8.25 12.03 -2.10
C PRO A 194 9.07 12.14 -3.40
N PRO A 195 9.49 13.35 -3.82
CA PRO A 195 9.36 14.63 -3.12
C PRO A 195 7.99 15.29 -3.29
N PHE A 196 7.04 14.63 -3.96
CA PHE A 196 5.70 15.16 -4.13
C PHE A 196 4.86 14.91 -2.88
N TRP A 197 3.97 15.84 -2.57
CA TRP A 197 2.99 15.70 -1.50
C TRP A 197 1.64 16.23 -1.95
N ASP A 198 0.56 15.76 -1.35
CA ASP A 198 -0.74 16.40 -1.52
C ASP A 198 -0.77 17.68 -0.66
N GLY A 199 -0.72 18.85 -1.29
CA GLY A 199 -0.77 20.13 -0.57
C GLY A 199 -2.02 20.33 0.30
N LYS A 200 -3.07 19.51 0.10
CA LYS A 200 -4.29 19.50 0.91
C LYS A 200 -4.31 18.43 1.99
N ILE A 201 -3.43 17.42 1.89
CA ILE A 201 -3.21 16.39 2.90
C ILE A 201 -1.69 16.33 3.10
N PRO A 202 -1.09 17.35 3.76
CA PRO A 202 0.37 17.53 3.82
C PRO A 202 0.99 16.57 4.84
N VAL A 203 0.80 15.27 4.62
CA VAL A 203 1.32 14.21 5.46
C VAL A 203 2.36 13.47 4.66
N THR A 204 3.60 13.86 4.88
CA THR A 204 4.78 13.23 4.26
C THR A 204 5.32 12.06 5.08
N ASP A 205 4.91 11.96 6.34
CA ASP A 205 5.46 11.04 7.34
C ASP A 205 4.38 10.12 7.90
N HIS A 206 3.36 9.74 7.11
CA HIS A 206 2.42 8.66 7.45
C HIS A 206 1.80 8.17 6.17
N LEU A 207 2.20 6.99 5.75
CA LEU A 207 1.78 6.31 4.55
C LEU A 207 0.26 6.10 4.56
N HIS A 208 -0.37 6.54 3.49
CA HIS A 208 -1.78 6.33 3.22
C HIS A 208 -1.98 6.17 1.72
N ALA A 209 -2.89 5.28 1.35
CA ALA A 209 -3.27 5.08 -0.03
C ALA A 209 -4.41 6.03 -0.40
N HIS A 210 -4.29 6.63 -1.57
CA HIS A 210 -5.38 7.34 -2.22
C HIS A 210 -6.10 6.38 -3.14
N ALA A 211 -7.44 6.39 -3.10
CA ALA A 211 -8.25 5.62 -4.00
C ALA A 211 -9.41 6.46 -4.53
N TYR A 212 -9.54 6.57 -5.85
CA TYR A 212 -10.59 7.39 -6.47
C TYR A 212 -11.11 6.80 -7.78
N ILE A 213 -12.28 7.29 -8.20
CA ILE A 213 -12.93 6.87 -9.44
C ILE A 213 -12.60 7.91 -10.52
N ALA A 214 -11.94 7.50 -11.60
CA ALA A 214 -11.58 8.39 -12.69
C ALA A 214 -12.81 9.05 -13.36
N PRO A 215 -12.67 10.29 -13.86
CA PRO A 215 -11.44 11.10 -13.91
C PRO A 215 -11.12 11.84 -12.60
N ALA A 216 -9.87 12.30 -12.45
CA ALA A 216 -9.44 13.19 -11.36
C ALA A 216 -9.79 14.67 -11.65
N ASN A 217 -11.05 14.93 -11.97
CA ASN A 217 -11.52 16.24 -12.45
C ASN A 217 -11.54 17.37 -11.40
N LEU A 218 -11.33 17.06 -10.12
CA LEU A 218 -11.32 18.04 -9.03
C LEU A 218 -9.91 18.32 -8.46
N ALA A 219 -8.87 17.65 -8.96
CA ALA A 219 -7.50 17.87 -8.48
C ALA A 219 -6.97 19.29 -8.81
N GLY A 220 -7.46 19.91 -9.89
CA GLY A 220 -6.87 21.13 -10.45
C GLY A 220 -5.48 20.86 -11.05
N TRP A 221 -4.85 21.88 -11.61
CA TRP A 221 -3.59 21.74 -12.35
C TRP A 221 -2.43 21.24 -11.48
N PHE A 222 -2.20 21.88 -10.32
CA PHE A 222 -1.05 21.56 -9.46
C PHE A 222 -1.16 20.19 -8.80
N ARG A 223 -2.30 19.83 -8.18
CA ARG A 223 -2.45 18.47 -7.62
C ARG A 223 -2.55 17.44 -8.74
N GLY A 224 -2.98 17.80 -9.94
CA GLY A 224 -2.95 16.93 -11.12
C GLY A 224 -1.57 16.34 -11.40
N ILE A 225 -0.48 17.03 -11.03
CA ILE A 225 0.89 16.51 -11.13
C ILE A 225 1.12 15.38 -10.11
N ALA A 226 0.70 15.58 -8.86
CA ALA A 226 0.86 14.59 -7.78
C ALA A 226 0.05 13.30 -8.03
N TYR A 227 -1.11 13.44 -8.66
CA TYR A 227 -1.98 12.32 -9.09
C TYR A 227 -1.67 11.85 -10.52
N GLY A 228 -0.59 12.36 -11.11
CA GLY A 228 -0.09 11.98 -12.42
C GLY A 228 1.02 10.93 -12.32
N PRO A 229 1.47 10.39 -13.47
CA PRO A 229 2.47 9.32 -13.52
C PRO A 229 3.85 9.69 -12.95
N ALA A 230 4.11 10.97 -12.68
CA ALA A 230 5.38 11.42 -12.13
C ALA A 230 5.52 11.18 -10.62
N ALA A 231 4.39 11.12 -9.91
CA ALA A 231 4.34 11.12 -8.44
C ALA A 231 3.43 10.01 -7.87
N TRP A 232 2.60 9.43 -8.73
CA TRP A 232 1.68 8.37 -8.38
C TRP A 232 2.34 7.01 -8.52
N TYR A 233 2.40 6.29 -7.40
CA TYR A 233 2.84 4.90 -7.36
C TYR A 233 1.61 3.99 -7.25
N ALA A 234 1.24 3.32 -8.35
CA ALA A 234 0.07 2.46 -8.34
C ALA A 234 0.28 1.27 -7.40
N ILE A 235 -0.78 0.87 -6.69
CA ILE A 235 -0.68 -0.21 -5.70
C ILE A 235 -0.30 -1.56 -6.34
N ASP A 236 -0.79 -1.82 -7.55
CA ASP A 236 -0.47 -3.05 -8.28
C ASP A 236 0.99 -3.08 -8.71
N ASP A 237 1.57 -1.93 -9.11
CA ASP A 237 2.99 -1.84 -9.45
C ASP A 237 3.87 -2.09 -8.22
N LEU A 238 3.50 -1.56 -7.04
CA LEU A 238 4.23 -1.78 -5.79
C LEU A 238 4.18 -3.25 -5.34
N ILE A 239 3.00 -3.87 -5.39
CA ILE A 239 2.84 -5.30 -5.11
C ILE A 239 3.73 -6.12 -6.04
N ALA A 240 3.73 -5.77 -7.33
CA ALA A 240 4.47 -6.50 -8.33
C ALA A 240 5.99 -6.33 -8.18
N GLU A 241 6.47 -5.13 -7.83
CA GLU A 241 7.88 -4.84 -7.55
C GLU A 241 8.39 -5.61 -6.32
N ILE A 242 7.66 -5.56 -5.21
CA ILE A 242 8.05 -6.29 -3.99
C ILE A 242 8.07 -7.81 -4.24
N ARG A 243 7.14 -8.34 -5.04
CA ARG A 243 7.16 -9.76 -5.44
C ARG A 243 8.35 -10.11 -6.32
N GLU A 244 8.71 -9.21 -7.21
CA GLU A 244 9.87 -9.38 -8.09
C GLU A 244 11.18 -9.37 -7.30
N SER A 245 11.28 -8.61 -6.21
CA SER A 245 12.49 -8.56 -5.37
C SER A 245 12.73 -9.82 -4.54
N VAL A 246 11.68 -10.60 -4.22
CA VAL A 246 11.76 -11.78 -3.34
C VAL A 246 11.54 -13.12 -4.01
N SER A 247 10.97 -13.14 -5.21
CA SER A 247 10.87 -14.37 -5.97
C SER A 247 12.25 -14.73 -6.57
N ASN A 248 13.02 -15.54 -5.84
CA ASN A 248 14.21 -16.23 -6.37
C ASN A 248 13.92 -17.04 -7.66
N ASN A 249 12.64 -17.25 -7.98
CA ASN A 249 12.17 -17.78 -9.24
C ASN A 249 11.59 -16.68 -10.11
N ARG A 250 12.43 -16.05 -10.94
CA ARG A 250 12.23 -15.89 -12.40
C ARG A 250 10.79 -15.60 -12.89
N ILE A 251 9.99 -14.82 -12.16
CA ILE A 251 8.72 -14.30 -12.66
C ILE A 251 9.10 -13.14 -13.56
N LYS A 252 9.39 -13.47 -14.83
CA LYS A 252 9.76 -12.48 -15.85
C LYS A 252 8.72 -11.36 -15.87
N SER A 253 9.16 -10.13 -15.64
CA SER A 253 8.39 -8.88 -15.72
C SER A 253 7.89 -8.51 -17.13
N GLY A 254 7.80 -9.48 -18.06
CA GLY A 254 7.54 -9.25 -19.49
C GLY A 254 6.40 -10.05 -20.12
N HIS A 255 5.48 -10.64 -19.35
CA HIS A 255 4.33 -11.31 -19.94
C HIS A 255 3.29 -10.29 -20.45
N GLU A 256 2.84 -10.44 -21.69
CA GLU A 256 1.72 -9.68 -22.29
C GLU A 256 0.43 -9.75 -21.45
N ASN A 257 0.31 -10.75 -20.57
CA ASN A 257 -0.83 -10.97 -19.68
C ASN A 257 -0.51 -10.77 -18.17
N ARG A 258 0.40 -9.86 -17.79
CA ARG A 258 0.75 -9.63 -16.37
C ARG A 258 -0.48 -9.34 -15.50
N ALA A 259 -1.42 -8.54 -15.98
CA ALA A 259 -2.66 -8.21 -15.26
C ALA A 259 -3.53 -9.42 -14.88
N HIS A 260 -3.26 -10.59 -15.45
CA HIS A 260 -4.00 -11.84 -15.19
C HIS A 260 -3.07 -12.98 -14.77
N ALA A 261 -1.84 -12.69 -14.34
CA ALA A 261 -0.94 -13.73 -13.87
C ALA A 261 -1.57 -14.43 -12.64
N PRO A 262 -1.71 -15.77 -12.62
CA PRO A 262 -2.36 -16.47 -11.51
C PRO A 262 -1.75 -16.16 -10.14
N ILE A 263 -0.46 -15.85 -10.09
CA ILE A 263 0.22 -15.49 -8.85
C ILE A 263 -0.28 -14.16 -8.25
N ASP A 264 -0.75 -13.22 -9.07
CA ASP A 264 -1.31 -11.93 -8.63
C ASP A 264 -2.67 -12.06 -7.95
N MET A 265 -3.29 -13.24 -8.10
CA MET A 265 -4.51 -13.64 -7.41
C MET A 265 -4.25 -14.33 -6.07
N VAL A 266 -3.00 -14.66 -5.73
CA VAL A 266 -2.61 -15.28 -4.46
C VAL A 266 -2.06 -14.21 -3.52
N PRO A 267 -2.79 -13.76 -2.48
CA PRO A 267 -2.37 -12.64 -1.64
C PRO A 267 -0.99 -12.83 -0.98
N GLY A 268 -0.73 -14.03 -0.46
CA GLY A 268 0.52 -14.37 0.22
C GLY A 268 1.69 -14.76 -0.69
N ALA A 269 1.51 -14.77 -2.01
CA ALA A 269 2.60 -15.12 -2.91
C ALA A 269 3.72 -14.06 -2.85
N GLY A 270 4.95 -14.51 -2.62
CA GLY A 270 6.11 -13.65 -2.39
C GLY A 270 6.23 -13.11 -0.96
N SER A 271 5.29 -13.39 -0.06
CA SER A 271 5.35 -12.81 1.30
C SER A 271 6.42 -13.41 2.21
N ARG A 272 7.03 -14.52 1.82
CA ARG A 272 8.07 -15.21 2.59
C ARG A 272 9.34 -15.35 1.76
N SER A 273 10.47 -15.22 2.43
CA SER A 273 11.79 -15.41 1.84
C SER A 273 12.50 -16.54 2.58
N GLY A 274 13.29 -17.32 1.84
CA GLY A 274 14.09 -18.38 2.43
C GLY A 274 15.24 -18.79 1.54
N THR A 275 16.21 -19.44 2.15
CA THR A 275 17.37 -20.01 1.48
C THR A 275 17.03 -21.36 0.85
N ALA A 276 17.89 -21.86 -0.04
CA ALA A 276 17.66 -23.12 -0.75
C ALA A 276 17.65 -24.37 0.18
N ASP A 277 18.24 -24.27 1.36
CA ASP A 277 18.21 -25.27 2.43
C ASP A 277 16.97 -25.16 3.33
N GLY A 278 16.03 -24.27 3.02
CA GLY A 278 14.74 -24.16 3.69
C GLY A 278 14.75 -23.32 4.97
N ILE A 279 15.83 -22.57 5.24
CA ILE A 279 15.86 -21.61 6.35
C ILE A 279 15.03 -20.39 5.97
N GLU A 280 14.08 -20.02 6.82
CA GLU A 280 13.29 -18.81 6.66
C GLU A 280 14.12 -17.57 6.98
N THR A 281 14.17 -16.64 6.04
CA THR A 281 14.88 -15.36 6.15
C THR A 281 13.94 -14.17 5.92
N SER A 282 12.64 -14.38 6.11
CA SER A 282 11.62 -13.34 6.00
C SER A 282 11.89 -12.24 7.05
N GLU A 283 11.75 -10.98 6.65
CA GLU A 283 11.78 -9.86 7.59
C GLU A 283 10.53 -9.88 8.49
N PRO A 284 10.54 -9.25 9.67
CA PRO A 284 9.32 -9.10 10.46
C PRO A 284 8.29 -8.22 9.74
N GLY A 285 7.04 -8.69 9.63
CA GLY A 285 5.96 -7.93 9.00
C GLY A 285 5.32 -6.88 9.92
N LEU A 286 4.73 -5.84 9.33
CA LEU A 286 4.08 -4.74 10.07
C LEU A 286 2.85 -5.20 10.87
N ALA A 287 2.12 -6.21 10.38
CA ALA A 287 0.90 -6.70 11.01
C ALA A 287 1.16 -7.65 12.22
N SER A 288 2.40 -8.12 12.40
CA SER A 288 2.70 -9.28 13.26
C SER A 288 3.36 -8.93 14.60
N ALA A 289 3.27 -7.70 15.08
CA ALA A 289 3.97 -7.31 16.31
C ALA A 289 3.53 -8.12 17.56
N GLU A 290 2.31 -8.67 17.59
CA GLU A 290 1.81 -9.44 18.74
C GLU A 290 1.15 -10.80 18.40
N GLY A 291 0.65 -11.00 17.17
CA GLY A 291 -0.23 -12.13 16.85
C GLY A 291 0.45 -13.46 16.49
N ASP A 292 1.73 -13.47 16.13
CA ASP A 292 2.38 -14.69 15.63
C ASP A 292 2.95 -15.60 16.73
N LEU A 293 2.79 -15.21 18.00
CA LEU A 293 3.17 -16.04 19.14
C LEU A 293 2.17 -17.17 19.41
N GLU A 294 0.92 -17.07 18.93
CA GLU A 294 -0.14 -18.03 19.24
C GLU A 294 -0.36 -19.10 18.14
N ASN A 295 0.16 -18.88 16.93
CA ASN A 295 0.22 -19.92 15.90
C ASN A 295 1.36 -20.88 16.20
N GLY A 296 1.17 -21.72 17.22
CA GLY A 296 2.09 -22.74 17.73
C GLY A 296 2.42 -23.87 16.74
N HIS A 297 2.85 -23.55 15.51
CA HIS A 297 3.71 -24.42 14.72
C HIS A 297 5.16 -24.20 15.14
N ALA A 298 5.43 -24.40 16.43
CA ALA A 298 6.71 -24.95 16.82
C ALA A 298 6.80 -26.31 16.11
N THR A 299 7.43 -26.33 14.94
CA THR A 299 7.97 -27.58 14.45
C THR A 299 8.85 -28.08 15.59
N PRO A 300 8.61 -29.28 16.16
CA PRO A 300 9.47 -29.78 17.21
C PRO A 300 10.80 -30.12 16.56
N THR A 301 11.70 -29.15 16.48
CA THR A 301 13.12 -29.36 16.24
C THR A 301 13.76 -29.82 17.56
N ALA A 302 13.12 -30.76 18.25
CA ALA A 302 13.82 -31.69 19.11
C ALA A 302 14.42 -32.73 18.16
N LEU A 303 15.65 -32.49 17.74
CA LEU A 303 16.49 -33.50 17.11
C LEU A 303 16.62 -34.67 18.09
N SER A 304 15.71 -35.65 17.99
CA SER A 304 16.00 -36.99 18.46
C SER A 304 17.24 -37.47 17.71
N PRO A 305 18.27 -37.99 18.38
CA PRO A 305 19.39 -38.63 17.70
C PRO A 305 18.84 -39.77 16.85
N ARG A 306 18.94 -39.59 15.54
CA ARG A 306 18.56 -40.55 14.51
C ARG A 306 19.32 -41.84 14.76
N ALA A 307 18.63 -42.88 15.22
CA ALA A 307 19.14 -44.24 15.18
C ALA A 307 19.45 -44.58 13.71
N THR A 308 20.68 -45.03 13.47
CA THR A 308 21.21 -45.49 12.19
C THR A 308 20.36 -46.66 11.67
N PRO A 309 19.66 -46.53 10.53
CA PRO A 309 19.01 -47.67 9.91
C PRO A 309 20.07 -48.55 9.25
N SER A 310 20.04 -49.84 9.55
CA SER A 310 20.87 -50.87 8.93
C SER A 310 20.60 -50.94 7.42
N PRO A 311 21.63 -51.20 6.58
CA PRO A 311 21.45 -51.28 5.14
C PRO A 311 20.79 -52.62 4.78
N GLN A 312 19.50 -52.60 4.44
CA GLN A 312 18.82 -53.77 3.87
C GLN A 312 18.80 -53.63 2.35
N ASN A 313 19.83 -54.23 1.76
CA ASN A 313 20.09 -54.30 0.34
C ASN A 313 19.31 -55.47 -0.27
N SER A 314 18.24 -55.21 -1.03
CA SER A 314 17.68 -56.19 -1.97
C SER A 314 16.86 -55.50 -3.05
N ILE A 315 17.44 -55.39 -4.25
CA ILE A 315 16.76 -55.01 -5.49
C ILE A 315 16.17 -56.29 -6.11
N PRO A 316 14.86 -56.37 -6.39
CA PRO A 316 14.29 -57.52 -7.10
C PRO A 316 14.66 -57.46 -8.58
N SER A 317 15.24 -58.55 -9.10
CA SER A 317 15.55 -58.68 -10.53
C SER A 317 14.26 -58.93 -11.33
N ILE A 318 13.93 -58.02 -12.25
CA ILE A 318 12.92 -58.27 -13.28
C ILE A 318 13.57 -59.13 -14.36
N ARG A 319 13.04 -60.35 -14.58
CA ARG A 319 13.37 -61.16 -15.75
C ARG A 319 12.49 -60.70 -16.91
N VAL A 320 13.12 -60.42 -18.04
CA VAL A 320 12.50 -60.26 -19.37
C VAL A 320 12.67 -61.57 -20.12
#